data_AF-A0A5E4MYU2-F1
#
_entry.id   AF-A0A5E4MYU2-F1
#
_cell.length_a   1.000
_cell.length_b   1.000
_cell.length_c   1.000
_cell.angle_alpha   90.00
_cell.angle_beta   90.00
_cell.angle_gamma   90.00
#
_symmetry.space_group_name_H-M   'P 1'
#
loop_
_entity.id
_entity.type
_entity.pdbx_description
1 polymer ?
#
loop_
_entity_poly.entity_id
_entity_poly.type
_entity_poly.pdbx_seq_one_letter_code
_entity_poly.pdbx_strand_id
1 'polypeptide(L)'
;MCDALQSRCLGLLRSDYLLDVCNSTSVKQVEMNTIASSFAGLTSSAPTHRFVLQQMGLLDKLCVLPKNNALQGLSSAIIKAWELFNEKDSVILVIIEDQSMNICDQRFHEFEITRQKPELHVIRKTLTQISNEANLSNSKDLIVQGKKVAVVYYRAGYSPDHYHGEAEWSARLLIERSTAIKCPNIQYHLAGTKKVQQALATPGTLERFVKDVKKAAEIRTVFTGLYALDLDENGEKAVKMALDAPERFVLKPQREGGGNNLYGEDIRHKLMSCMNSKERSAWILMDKINPPVQQNYLIRPNQDFKKNSTLYDVVSELGIFGTILCDGDNIIINEQVGHMMRTKLTSCNEGGVHAGNGVLDSPFLIDDYPKNIM
;
A
#
# COMPACT_ATOMS: atom_id res chain seq x y z
N MET A 1 -2.55 29.40 -5.18
CA MET A 1 -2.88 27.99 -5.42
C MET A 1 -2.27 27.62 -6.75
N CYS A 2 -1.47 26.56 -6.82
CA CYS A 2 -0.97 26.07 -8.10
C CYS A 2 -2.13 25.26 -8.71
N ASP A 3 -2.87 25.85 -9.65
CA ASP A 3 -3.98 25.15 -10.29
C ASP A 3 -3.43 23.91 -10.99
N ALA A 4 -3.84 22.74 -10.51
CA ALA A 4 -3.44 21.49 -11.15
C ALA A 4 -4.04 21.46 -12.56
N LEU A 5 -3.18 21.41 -13.58
CA LEU A 5 -3.59 21.35 -15.00
C LEU A 5 -4.52 20.16 -15.31
N GLN A 6 -4.46 19.10 -14.51
CA GLN A 6 -5.30 17.92 -14.62
C GLN A 6 -6.08 17.73 -13.31
N SER A 7 -7.42 17.89 -13.36
CA SER A 7 -8.35 17.70 -12.25
C SER A 7 -8.59 16.23 -11.92
N ARG A 8 -8.31 15.33 -12.87
CA ARG A 8 -8.55 13.89 -12.72
C ARG A 8 -7.44 13.22 -11.94
N CYS A 9 -7.82 12.37 -10.99
CA CYS A 9 -6.88 11.59 -10.19
C CYS A 9 -7.36 10.14 -10.07
N LEU A 10 -6.42 9.20 -10.22
CA LEU A 10 -6.64 7.78 -9.99
C LEU A 10 -5.86 7.36 -8.75
N GLY A 11 -6.53 6.69 -7.82
CA GLY A 11 -5.92 6.03 -6.67
C GLY A 11 -6.09 4.52 -6.79
N LEU A 12 -4.98 3.80 -6.81
CA LEU A 12 -4.93 2.34 -6.60
C LEU A 12 -4.33 2.11 -5.21
N LEU A 13 -5.21 2.02 -4.23
CA LEU A 13 -4.87 2.13 -2.81
C LEU A 13 -4.91 0.76 -2.15
N ARG A 14 -4.15 0.59 -1.07
CA ARG A 14 -4.27 -0.59 -0.20
C ARG A 14 -4.23 -0.18 1.26
N SER A 15 -5.31 -0.43 1.98
CA SER A 15 -5.33 -0.26 3.44
C SER A 15 -4.93 -1.58 4.09
N ASP A 16 -3.90 -1.54 4.92
CA ASP A 16 -3.36 -2.72 5.60
C ASP A 16 -3.83 -2.75 7.06
N TYR A 17 -4.20 -3.94 7.53
CA TYR A 17 -4.84 -4.15 8.83
C TYR A 17 -4.24 -5.35 9.57
N LEU A 18 -4.21 -5.24 10.89
CA LEU A 18 -4.00 -6.36 11.81
C LEU A 18 -5.24 -6.50 12.69
N LEU A 19 -5.56 -7.73 13.07
CA LEU A 19 -6.49 -7.95 14.17
C LEU A 19 -5.75 -7.64 15.48
N ASP A 20 -6.33 -6.88 16.39
CA ASP A 20 -5.80 -6.67 17.73
C ASP A 20 -6.59 -7.54 18.71
N VAL A 21 -5.89 -8.29 19.56
CA VAL A 21 -6.51 -9.16 20.59
C VAL A 21 -6.11 -8.77 22.01
N CYS A 22 -5.39 -7.66 22.22
CA CYS A 22 -4.89 -7.27 23.54
C CYS A 22 -6.01 -6.92 24.54
N ASN A 23 -6.99 -6.11 24.12
CA ASN A 23 -8.10 -5.66 24.99
C ASN A 23 -9.47 -6.14 24.50
N SER A 24 -9.65 -6.18 23.18
CA SER A 24 -10.86 -6.63 22.51
C SER A 24 -10.52 -6.98 21.08
N THR A 25 -11.07 -8.08 20.56
CA THR A 25 -10.88 -8.49 19.17
C THR A 25 -11.41 -7.42 18.21
N SER A 26 -10.50 -6.63 17.64
CA SER A 26 -10.87 -5.50 16.77
C SER A 26 -9.87 -5.31 15.64
N VAL A 27 -10.35 -4.93 14.46
CA VAL A 27 -9.49 -4.69 13.30
C VAL A 27 -8.85 -3.31 13.44
N LYS A 28 -7.53 -3.23 13.28
CA LYS A 28 -6.75 -2.00 13.40
C LYS A 28 -5.90 -1.77 12.17
N GLN A 29 -5.95 -0.55 11.64
CA GLN A 29 -5.22 -0.14 10.44
C GLN A 29 -3.74 0.04 10.80
N VAL A 30 -2.88 -0.67 10.07
CA VAL A 30 -1.42 -0.54 10.13
C VAL A 30 -0.99 0.73 9.41
N GLU A 31 -1.43 0.89 8.16
CA GLU A 31 -1.12 2.00 7.28
C GLU A 31 -2.07 2.07 6.08
N MET A 32 -2.01 3.18 5.35
CA MET A 32 -2.68 3.35 4.07
C MET A 32 -1.63 3.54 2.96
N ASN A 33 -1.54 2.58 2.05
CA ASN A 33 -0.64 2.64 0.91
C ASN A 33 -1.34 3.38 -0.24
N THR A 34 -0.80 4.52 -0.65
CA THR A 34 -1.38 5.34 -1.72
C THR A 34 -0.55 5.37 -3.00
N ILE A 35 0.66 4.82 -2.98
CA ILE A 35 1.58 4.74 -4.12
C ILE A 35 2.13 3.31 -4.25
N ALA A 36 2.28 2.82 -5.48
CA ALA A 36 2.93 1.55 -5.79
C ALA A 36 2.44 0.32 -4.96
N SER A 37 1.16 0.33 -4.58
CA SER A 37 0.48 -0.75 -3.84
C SER A 37 0.65 -2.09 -4.57
N SER A 38 1.60 -2.90 -4.09
CA SER A 38 2.05 -4.12 -4.76
C SER A 38 1.23 -5.36 -4.40
N PHE A 39 1.51 -6.47 -5.11
CA PHE A 39 1.04 -7.84 -4.87
C PHE A 39 -0.37 -8.18 -5.37
N ALA A 40 -1.06 -7.26 -6.04
CA ALA A 40 -2.36 -7.59 -6.62
C ALA A 40 -2.29 -8.73 -7.65
N GLY A 41 -1.22 -8.80 -8.45
CA GLY A 41 -0.99 -9.86 -9.43
C GLY A 41 -0.45 -11.15 -8.83
N LEU A 42 0.30 -11.05 -7.73
CA LEU A 42 0.85 -12.21 -7.00
C LEU A 42 -0.02 -12.73 -5.85
N THR A 43 -1.24 -12.20 -5.67
CA THR A 43 -2.25 -12.80 -4.77
C THR A 43 -2.75 -14.19 -5.23
N SER A 44 -2.01 -14.84 -6.14
CA SER A 44 -2.12 -16.21 -6.61
C SER A 44 -1.89 -17.29 -5.53
N SER A 45 -1.65 -16.90 -4.27
CA SER A 45 -1.76 -17.78 -3.11
C SER A 45 -3.15 -18.43 -3.03
N ALA A 46 -4.23 -17.71 -3.37
CA ALA A 46 -5.59 -18.25 -3.31
C ALA A 46 -5.82 -19.47 -4.24
N PRO A 47 -5.44 -19.44 -5.54
CA PRO A 47 -5.39 -20.64 -6.38
C PRO A 47 -4.54 -21.78 -5.80
N THR A 48 -3.36 -21.47 -5.25
CA THR A 48 -2.47 -22.48 -4.66
C THR A 48 -3.09 -23.14 -3.42
N HIS A 49 -3.64 -22.36 -2.48
CA HIS A 49 -4.31 -22.88 -1.30
C HIS A 49 -5.59 -23.65 -1.65
N ARG A 50 -6.37 -23.18 -2.64
CA ARG A 50 -7.51 -23.93 -3.20
C ARG A 50 -7.06 -25.28 -3.76
N PHE A 51 -5.98 -25.30 -4.53
CA PHE A 51 -5.41 -26.54 -5.07
C PHE A 51 -4.97 -27.50 -3.97
N VAL A 52 -4.25 -27.01 -2.95
CA VAL A 52 -3.79 -27.81 -1.80
C VAL A 52 -4.99 -28.44 -1.06
N LEU A 53 -6.02 -27.65 -0.74
CA LEU A 53 -7.24 -28.16 -0.10
C LEU A 53 -7.92 -29.25 -0.95
N GLN A 54 -7.96 -29.08 -2.27
CA GLN A 54 -8.49 -30.10 -3.18
C GLN A 54 -7.68 -31.40 -3.15
N GLN A 55 -6.36 -31.32 -3.18
CA GLN A 55 -5.48 -32.50 -3.12
C GLN A 55 -5.59 -33.22 -1.77
N MET A 56 -5.93 -32.50 -0.70
CA MET A 56 -6.19 -33.08 0.62
C MET A 56 -7.62 -33.61 0.79
N GLY A 57 -8.49 -33.51 -0.22
CA GLY A 57 -9.89 -33.93 -0.15
C GLY A 57 -10.80 -33.01 0.69
N LEU A 58 -10.31 -31.81 1.05
CA LEU A 58 -11.02 -30.83 1.89
C LEU A 58 -11.89 -29.88 1.04
N LEU A 59 -12.77 -30.46 0.22
CA LEU A 59 -13.57 -29.71 -0.77
C LEU A 59 -14.64 -28.81 -0.13
N ASP A 60 -15.13 -29.20 1.04
CA ASP A 60 -16.07 -28.45 1.87
C ASP A 60 -15.49 -27.10 2.34
N LYS A 61 -14.17 -27.01 2.49
CA LYS A 61 -13.47 -25.79 2.93
C LYS A 61 -13.21 -24.78 1.81
N LEU A 62 -13.55 -25.11 0.57
CA LEU A 62 -13.30 -24.23 -0.57
C LEU A 62 -14.23 -23.01 -0.63
N CYS A 63 -15.37 -23.07 0.04
CA CYS A 63 -16.36 -21.99 0.08
C CYS A 63 -15.93 -20.82 0.97
N VAL A 64 -15.11 -21.08 1.99
CA VAL A 64 -14.65 -20.06 2.95
C VAL A 64 -13.38 -19.33 2.51
N LEU A 65 -12.81 -19.71 1.35
CA LEU A 65 -11.76 -18.94 0.70
C LEU A 65 -12.39 -17.80 -0.11
N PRO A 66 -12.19 -16.53 0.29
CA PRO A 66 -12.82 -15.41 -0.38
C PRO A 66 -12.32 -15.27 -1.82
N LYS A 67 -13.20 -14.83 -2.71
CA LYS A 67 -12.82 -14.45 -4.08
C LYS A 67 -11.87 -13.27 -4.02
N ASN A 68 -10.88 -13.26 -4.92
CA ASN A 68 -9.92 -12.18 -5.01
C ASN A 68 -9.78 -11.73 -6.46
N ASN A 69 -10.26 -10.52 -6.75
CA ASN A 69 -10.22 -9.91 -8.09
C ASN A 69 -9.29 -8.69 -8.12
N ALA A 70 -8.31 -8.62 -7.20
CA ALA A 70 -7.46 -7.45 -7.03
C ALA A 70 -6.81 -7.02 -8.35
N LEU A 71 -6.15 -7.95 -9.05
CA LEU A 71 -5.49 -7.67 -10.33
C LEU A 71 -6.49 -7.13 -11.37
N GLN A 72 -7.63 -7.81 -11.52
CA GLN A 72 -8.66 -7.45 -12.50
C GLN A 72 -9.21 -6.06 -12.23
N GLY A 73 -9.64 -5.78 -10.99
CA GLY A 73 -10.28 -4.52 -10.65
C GLY A 73 -9.33 -3.33 -10.66
N LEU A 74 -8.06 -3.50 -10.22
CA LEU A 74 -7.05 -2.46 -10.34
C LEU A 74 -6.74 -2.15 -11.81
N SER A 75 -6.60 -3.18 -12.66
CA SER A 75 -6.37 -3.01 -14.10
C SER A 75 -7.57 -2.37 -14.80
N SER A 76 -8.81 -2.75 -14.44
CA SER A 76 -10.02 -2.11 -14.96
C SER A 76 -10.09 -0.62 -14.60
N ALA A 77 -9.63 -0.22 -13.41
CA ALA A 77 -9.60 1.19 -13.02
C ALA A 77 -8.57 2.01 -13.83
N ILE A 78 -7.42 1.42 -14.18
CA ILE A 78 -6.44 2.03 -15.11
C ILE A 78 -7.08 2.22 -16.49
N ILE A 79 -7.77 1.20 -17.01
CA ILE A 79 -8.47 1.26 -18.30
C ILE A 79 -9.53 2.35 -18.29
N LYS A 80 -10.39 2.39 -17.26
CA LYS A 80 -11.43 3.42 -17.12
C LYS A 80 -10.82 4.83 -17.07
N ALA A 81 -9.67 5.02 -16.42
CA ALA A 81 -8.96 6.30 -16.44
C ALA A 81 -8.46 6.68 -17.85
N TRP A 82 -7.94 5.72 -18.61
CA TRP A 82 -7.57 5.93 -20.01
C TRP A 82 -8.77 6.24 -20.91
N GLU A 83 -9.89 5.54 -20.72
CA GLU A 83 -11.15 5.81 -21.44
C GLU A 83 -11.67 7.21 -21.14
N LEU A 84 -11.58 7.65 -19.87
CA LEU A 84 -11.94 9.00 -19.44
C LEU A 84 -11.02 10.07 -20.04
N PHE A 85 -9.74 9.74 -20.27
CA PHE A 85 -8.81 10.63 -20.97
C PHE A 85 -9.19 10.84 -22.44
N ASN A 86 -9.88 9.86 -23.04
CA ASN A 86 -10.58 9.94 -24.33
C ASN A 86 -9.68 10.25 -25.55
N GLU A 87 -8.51 9.62 -25.62
CA GLU A 87 -7.56 9.74 -26.73
C GLU A 87 -7.10 8.34 -27.18
N LYS A 88 -7.63 7.81 -28.29
CA LYS A 88 -7.45 6.39 -28.66
C LYS A 88 -6.00 5.97 -28.92
N ASP A 89 -5.17 6.87 -29.46
CA ASP A 89 -3.77 6.57 -29.80
C ASP A 89 -2.80 6.77 -28.61
N SER A 90 -3.34 7.11 -27.43
CA SER A 90 -2.57 7.34 -26.22
C SER A 90 -2.24 6.05 -25.47
N VAL A 91 -1.21 6.10 -24.63
CA VAL A 91 -0.65 4.93 -23.94
C VAL A 91 -0.73 5.05 -22.42
N ILE A 92 -0.59 3.92 -21.73
CA ILE A 92 -0.29 3.89 -20.29
C ILE A 92 1.22 3.90 -20.11
N LEU A 93 1.73 4.78 -19.26
CA LEU A 93 3.12 4.79 -18.83
C LEU A 93 3.24 4.19 -17.43
N VAL A 94 3.99 3.10 -17.28
CA VAL A 94 4.33 2.53 -15.98
C VAL A 94 5.73 2.99 -15.57
N ILE A 95 5.81 3.72 -14.47
CA ILE A 95 7.09 4.14 -13.87
C ILE A 95 7.62 3.01 -13.00
N ILE A 96 8.82 2.54 -13.29
CA ILE A 96 9.42 1.35 -12.68
C ILE A 96 10.77 1.65 -12.04
N GLU A 97 11.19 0.75 -11.16
CA GLU A 97 12.53 0.73 -10.55
C GLU A 97 13.56 0.32 -11.61
N ASP A 98 14.83 0.70 -11.43
CA ASP A 98 15.91 0.28 -12.34
C ASP A 98 16.09 -1.24 -12.34
N GLN A 99 15.94 -1.86 -11.17
CA GLN A 99 15.96 -3.31 -10.97
C GLN A 99 14.80 -3.72 -10.08
N SER A 100 13.74 -4.24 -10.70
CA SER A 100 12.55 -4.69 -9.98
C SER A 100 12.65 -6.16 -9.59
N MET A 101 12.79 -6.43 -8.29
CA MET A 101 12.65 -7.78 -7.72
C MET A 101 11.23 -8.36 -7.85
N ASN A 102 10.23 -7.49 -8.06
CA ASN A 102 8.82 -7.85 -8.16
C ASN A 102 8.25 -7.71 -9.58
N ILE A 103 9.08 -7.95 -10.60
CA ILE A 103 8.70 -7.66 -12.00
C ILE A 103 7.47 -8.47 -12.43
N CYS A 104 7.29 -9.69 -11.94
CA CYS A 104 6.15 -10.53 -12.28
C CYS A 104 4.82 -9.91 -11.87
N ASP A 105 4.72 -9.37 -10.64
CA ASP A 105 3.51 -8.66 -10.17
C ASP A 105 3.18 -7.47 -11.05
N GLN A 106 4.20 -6.71 -11.49
CA GLN A 106 4.02 -5.57 -12.38
C GLN A 106 3.56 -6.01 -13.78
N ARG A 107 4.17 -7.06 -14.34
CA ARG A 107 3.83 -7.59 -15.66
C ARG A 107 2.42 -8.18 -15.70
N PHE A 108 1.95 -8.77 -14.60
CA PHE A 108 0.57 -9.25 -14.54
C PHE A 108 -0.46 -8.13 -14.75
N HIS A 109 -0.19 -6.89 -14.30
CA HIS A 109 -1.05 -5.76 -14.63
C HIS A 109 -1.09 -5.48 -16.12
N GLU A 110 0.06 -5.51 -16.81
CA GLU A 110 0.11 -5.30 -18.27
C GLU A 110 -0.64 -6.37 -19.04
N PHE A 111 -0.45 -7.64 -18.65
CA PHE A 111 -1.15 -8.76 -19.27
C PHE A 111 -2.64 -8.65 -19.05
N GLU A 112 -3.07 -8.29 -17.84
CA GLU A 112 -4.48 -8.12 -17.52
C GLU A 112 -5.09 -6.90 -18.24
N ILE A 113 -4.37 -5.78 -18.33
CA ILE A 113 -4.81 -4.60 -19.09
C ILE A 113 -4.99 -4.98 -20.56
N THR A 114 -4.00 -5.65 -21.16
CA THR A 114 -4.06 -6.11 -22.57
C THR A 114 -5.19 -7.11 -22.78
N ARG A 115 -5.43 -8.01 -21.82
CA ARG A 115 -6.52 -8.99 -21.87
C ARG A 115 -7.90 -8.31 -21.86
N GLN A 116 -8.07 -7.25 -21.06
CA GLN A 116 -9.33 -6.51 -20.96
C GLN A 116 -9.51 -5.49 -22.10
N LYS A 117 -8.41 -4.92 -22.63
CA LYS A 117 -8.40 -3.88 -23.66
C LYS A 117 -7.23 -4.11 -24.65
N PRO A 118 -7.39 -5.01 -25.64
CA PRO A 118 -6.30 -5.44 -26.53
C PRO A 118 -5.63 -4.34 -27.34
N GLU A 119 -6.34 -3.24 -27.62
CA GLU A 119 -5.82 -2.07 -28.34
C GLU A 119 -4.97 -1.13 -27.47
N LEU A 120 -5.03 -1.27 -26.14
CA LEU A 120 -4.33 -0.39 -25.21
C LEU A 120 -2.87 -0.82 -25.04
N HIS A 121 -1.97 0.11 -25.29
CA HIS A 121 -0.53 -0.13 -25.20
C HIS A 121 0.04 0.40 -23.87
N VAL A 122 0.95 -0.38 -23.29
CA VAL A 122 1.67 -0.03 -22.06
C VAL A 122 3.15 0.14 -22.35
N ILE A 123 3.73 1.26 -21.90
CA ILE A 123 5.17 1.54 -21.96
C ILE A 123 5.71 1.54 -20.53
N ARG A 124 6.90 0.96 -20.33
CA ARG A 124 7.58 0.92 -19.03
C ARG A 124 8.85 1.75 -19.08
N LYS A 125 9.03 2.65 -18.13
CA LYS A 125 10.23 3.51 -18.04
C LYS A 125 10.64 3.77 -16.60
N THR A 126 11.94 3.92 -16.37
CA THR A 126 12.47 4.46 -15.11
C THR A 126 12.36 5.99 -15.12
N LEU A 127 12.48 6.64 -13.96
CA LEU A 127 12.48 8.11 -13.90
C LEU A 127 13.65 8.72 -14.69
N THR A 128 14.82 8.08 -14.66
CA THR A 128 15.99 8.48 -15.46
C THR A 128 15.75 8.37 -16.96
N GLN A 129 15.01 7.36 -17.42
CA GLN A 129 14.64 7.29 -18.83
C GLN A 129 13.63 8.39 -19.20
N ILE A 130 12.69 8.71 -18.31
CA ILE A 130 11.75 9.81 -18.52
C ILE A 130 12.46 11.16 -18.59
N SER A 131 13.48 11.41 -17.77
CA SER A 131 14.24 12.67 -17.86
C SER A 131 14.93 12.86 -19.22
N ASN A 132 15.27 11.75 -19.89
CA ASN A 132 16.01 11.75 -21.15
C ASN A 132 15.10 11.71 -22.39
N GLU A 133 13.96 11.04 -22.29
CA GLU A 133 13.12 10.69 -23.46
C GLU A 133 11.77 11.42 -23.50
N ALA A 134 11.32 12.00 -22.38
CA ALA A 134 10.00 12.60 -22.29
C ALA A 134 10.03 14.12 -22.46
N ASN A 135 8.98 14.66 -23.07
CA ASN A 135 8.77 16.10 -23.18
C ASN A 135 7.29 16.45 -23.01
N LEU A 136 7.02 17.74 -22.76
CA LEU A 136 5.66 18.27 -22.79
C LEU A 136 5.40 18.95 -24.13
N SER A 137 4.22 18.72 -24.70
CA SER A 137 3.71 19.50 -25.82
C SER A 137 3.37 20.94 -25.37
N ASN A 138 3.03 21.81 -26.34
CA ASN A 138 2.52 23.15 -26.04
C ASN A 138 1.25 23.10 -25.17
N SER A 139 0.41 22.07 -25.38
CA SER A 139 -0.80 21.79 -24.60
C SER A 139 -0.55 21.05 -23.29
N LYS A 140 0.72 20.91 -22.87
CA LYS A 140 1.16 20.16 -21.68
C LYS A 140 0.87 18.65 -21.73
N ASP A 141 0.67 18.09 -22.92
CA ASP A 141 0.58 16.64 -23.06
C ASP A 141 1.94 16.00 -22.83
N LEU A 142 1.98 14.95 -22.02
CA LEU A 142 3.19 14.15 -21.82
C LEU A 142 3.42 13.28 -23.05
N ILE A 143 4.54 13.49 -23.72
CA ILE A 143 4.95 12.72 -24.89
C ILE A 143 6.14 11.84 -24.50
N VAL A 144 6.04 10.54 -24.76
CA VAL A 144 7.11 9.56 -24.55
C VAL A 144 7.18 8.69 -25.80
N GLN A 145 8.36 8.59 -26.41
CA GLN A 145 8.56 7.83 -27.66
C GLN A 145 7.58 8.23 -28.78
N GLY A 146 7.29 9.53 -28.90
CA GLY A 146 6.35 10.07 -29.89
C GLY A 146 4.88 9.75 -29.64
N LYS A 147 4.53 9.11 -28.52
CA LYS A 147 3.15 8.79 -28.13
C LYS A 147 2.70 9.66 -26.96
N LYS A 148 1.44 10.12 -27.03
CA LYS A 148 0.79 10.83 -25.92
C LYS A 148 0.48 9.86 -24.79
N VAL A 149 0.80 10.23 -23.56
CA VAL A 149 0.54 9.41 -22.37
C VAL A 149 -0.78 9.85 -21.73
N ALA A 150 -1.69 8.90 -21.56
CA ALA A 150 -2.99 9.16 -20.92
C ALA A 150 -2.92 9.02 -19.41
N VAL A 151 -2.26 7.96 -18.94
CA VAL A 151 -2.18 7.57 -17.54
C VAL A 151 -0.74 7.27 -17.19
N VAL A 152 -0.28 7.78 -16.05
CA VAL A 152 1.00 7.41 -15.46
C VAL A 152 0.76 6.57 -14.21
N TYR A 153 1.14 5.31 -14.25
CA TYR A 153 1.04 4.38 -13.14
C TYR A 153 2.38 4.19 -12.45
N TYR A 154 2.49 4.63 -11.19
CA TYR A 154 3.72 4.51 -10.41
C TYR A 154 3.86 3.13 -9.76
N ARG A 155 4.90 2.40 -10.16
CA ARG A 155 5.47 1.25 -9.44
C ARG A 155 6.84 1.56 -8.81
N ALA A 156 7.28 2.82 -8.89
CA ALA A 156 8.48 3.37 -8.26
C ALA A 156 8.23 4.83 -7.83
N GLY A 157 9.27 5.52 -7.32
CA GLY A 157 9.17 6.92 -6.87
C GLY A 157 8.56 7.12 -5.47
N TYR A 158 8.47 6.06 -4.66
CA TYR A 158 8.05 6.08 -3.25
C TYR A 158 9.21 6.00 -2.24
N SER A 159 10.42 5.67 -2.70
CA SER A 159 11.65 5.61 -1.91
C SER A 159 12.64 6.67 -2.41
N PRO A 160 13.44 7.30 -1.52
CA PRO A 160 14.58 8.13 -1.93
C PRO A 160 15.55 7.42 -2.87
N ASP A 161 15.72 6.10 -2.73
CA ASP A 161 16.65 5.32 -3.56
C ASP A 161 16.24 5.22 -5.04
N HIS A 162 15.03 5.70 -5.39
CA HIS A 162 14.57 5.83 -6.77
C HIS A 162 14.92 7.19 -7.40
N TYR A 163 15.61 8.06 -6.66
CA TYR A 163 15.98 9.41 -7.05
C TYR A 163 17.50 9.59 -6.91
N HIS A 164 18.23 9.22 -7.96
CA HIS A 164 19.70 9.26 -7.98
C HIS A 164 20.27 10.68 -8.06
N GLY A 165 19.46 11.63 -8.52
CA GLY A 165 19.76 13.05 -8.50
C GLY A 165 18.59 13.90 -8.99
N GLU A 166 18.91 15.12 -9.46
CA GLU A 166 17.92 16.10 -9.93
C GLU A 166 17.17 15.65 -11.20
N ALA A 167 17.73 14.71 -11.97
CA ALA A 167 17.12 14.20 -13.19
C ALA A 167 15.79 13.50 -12.88
N GLU A 168 15.76 12.62 -11.89
CA GLU A 168 14.56 11.88 -11.49
C GLU A 168 13.51 12.80 -10.86
N TRP A 169 13.95 13.80 -10.08
CA TRP A 169 13.07 14.84 -9.54
C TRP A 169 12.45 15.69 -10.64
N SER A 170 13.24 16.09 -11.63
CA SER A 170 12.78 16.83 -12.80
C SER A 170 11.80 16.01 -13.63
N ALA A 171 12.06 14.71 -13.81
CA ALA A 171 11.15 13.78 -14.47
C ALA A 171 9.81 13.67 -13.72
N ARG A 172 9.85 13.52 -12.39
CA ARG A 172 8.63 13.48 -11.56
C ARG A 172 7.83 14.77 -11.71
N LEU A 173 8.49 15.94 -11.63
CA LEU A 173 7.84 17.24 -11.82
C LEU A 173 7.25 17.40 -13.23
N LEU A 174 7.98 16.96 -14.27
CA LEU A 174 7.51 16.99 -15.66
C LEU A 174 6.23 16.17 -15.84
N ILE A 175 6.17 14.97 -15.25
CA ILE A 175 4.96 14.14 -15.24
C ILE A 175 3.81 14.85 -14.51
N GLU A 176 4.04 15.36 -13.29
CA GLU A 176 2.98 15.98 -12.49
C GLU A 176 2.39 17.23 -13.18
N ARG A 177 3.21 17.98 -13.93
CA ARG A 177 2.80 19.15 -14.73
C ARG A 177 2.08 18.80 -16.03
N SER A 178 2.01 17.53 -16.39
CA SER A 178 1.35 17.09 -17.62
C SER A 178 -0.16 16.92 -17.48
N THR A 179 -0.85 16.85 -18.62
CA THR A 179 -2.27 16.51 -18.72
C THR A 179 -2.57 15.04 -18.40
N ALA A 180 -1.57 14.15 -18.35
CA ALA A 180 -1.81 12.74 -18.04
C ALA A 180 -2.46 12.58 -16.66
N ILE A 181 -3.30 11.56 -16.49
CA ILE A 181 -3.90 11.18 -15.20
C ILE A 181 -2.85 10.39 -14.41
N LYS A 182 -2.46 10.90 -13.24
CA LYS A 182 -1.44 10.23 -12.41
C LYS A 182 -2.10 9.23 -11.46
N CYS A 183 -1.42 8.11 -11.24
CA CYS A 183 -1.80 7.04 -10.33
C CYS A 183 -0.62 6.64 -9.43
N PRO A 184 -0.49 7.26 -8.24
CA PRO A 184 -1.21 8.45 -7.78
C PRO A 184 -0.60 9.75 -8.30
N ASN A 185 -1.35 10.87 -8.22
CA ASN A 185 -0.75 12.20 -8.26
C ASN A 185 0.03 12.52 -6.96
N ILE A 186 0.77 13.62 -6.93
CA ILE A 186 1.57 13.98 -5.75
C ILE A 186 0.74 14.22 -4.48
N GLN A 187 -0.50 14.68 -4.61
CA GLN A 187 -1.38 14.93 -3.46
C GLN A 187 -1.79 13.61 -2.78
N TYR A 188 -2.17 12.61 -3.57
CA TYR A 188 -2.48 11.27 -3.08
C TYR A 188 -1.24 10.59 -2.49
N HIS A 189 -0.07 10.78 -3.10
CA HIS A 189 1.19 10.30 -2.53
C HIS A 189 1.43 10.88 -1.13
N LEU A 190 1.29 12.20 -0.97
CA LEU A 190 1.43 12.87 0.34
C LEU A 190 0.37 12.44 1.35
N ALA A 191 -0.86 12.17 0.89
CA ALA A 191 -1.95 11.68 1.74
C ALA A 191 -1.67 10.31 2.37
N GLY A 192 -0.77 9.50 1.78
CA GLY A 192 -0.35 8.21 2.33
C GLY A 192 0.71 8.30 3.42
N THR A 193 1.27 9.49 3.68
CA THR A 193 2.32 9.65 4.69
C THR A 193 1.82 9.29 6.09
N LYS A 194 2.71 8.73 6.90
CA LYS A 194 2.41 8.37 8.29
C LYS A 194 1.99 9.59 9.11
N LYS A 195 2.54 10.77 8.82
CA LYS A 195 2.11 12.04 9.44
C LYS A 195 0.65 12.38 9.12
N VAL A 196 0.17 12.16 7.89
CA VAL A 196 -1.25 12.37 7.56
C VAL A 196 -2.13 11.35 8.27
N GLN A 197 -1.74 10.07 8.30
CA GLN A 197 -2.44 9.04 9.08
C GLN A 197 -2.59 9.46 10.55
N GLN A 198 -1.51 9.93 11.18
CA GLN A 198 -1.51 10.41 12.55
C GLN A 198 -2.40 11.65 12.73
N ALA A 199 -2.32 12.62 11.83
CA ALA A 199 -3.11 13.85 11.91
C ALA A 199 -4.62 13.58 11.77
N LEU A 200 -5.02 12.62 10.93
CA LEU A 200 -6.41 12.19 10.77
C LEU A 200 -6.99 11.54 12.04
N ALA A 201 -6.14 10.94 12.88
CA ALA A 201 -6.54 10.36 14.15
C ALA A 201 -6.75 11.41 15.26
N THR A 202 -6.28 12.65 15.08
CA THR A 202 -6.55 13.75 16.03
C THR A 202 -8.06 14.07 16.06
N PRO A 203 -8.67 14.22 17.25
CA PRO A 203 -10.09 14.57 17.37
C PRO A 203 -10.47 15.80 16.54
N GLY A 204 -11.59 15.71 15.81
CA GLY A 204 -12.08 16.79 14.94
C GLY A 204 -11.41 16.92 13.58
N THR A 205 -10.25 16.30 13.33
CA THR A 205 -9.57 16.41 12.02
C THR A 205 -10.30 15.62 10.94
N LEU A 206 -10.74 14.40 11.24
CA LEU A 206 -11.42 13.54 10.26
C LEU A 206 -12.72 14.16 9.73
N GLU A 207 -13.51 14.84 10.58
CA GLU A 207 -14.76 15.52 10.20
C GLU A 207 -14.57 16.68 9.22
N ARG A 208 -13.34 17.19 9.09
CA ARG A 208 -13.02 18.19 8.08
C ARG A 208 -13.17 17.59 6.68
N PHE A 209 -12.91 16.29 6.52
CA PHE A 209 -12.92 15.56 5.25
C PHE A 209 -14.13 14.61 5.10
N VAL A 210 -14.58 13.99 6.19
CA VAL A 210 -15.72 13.05 6.20
C VAL A 210 -16.89 13.70 6.94
N LYS A 211 -17.82 14.30 6.19
CA LYS A 211 -18.99 15.00 6.75
C LYS A 211 -20.05 14.06 7.34
N ASP A 212 -20.10 12.83 6.83
CA ASP A 212 -20.97 11.80 7.37
C ASP A 212 -20.43 11.32 8.73
N VAL A 213 -21.13 11.71 9.79
CA VAL A 213 -20.74 11.40 11.18
C VAL A 213 -20.68 9.90 11.44
N LYS A 214 -21.56 9.10 10.82
CA LYS A 214 -21.55 7.64 10.98
C LYS A 214 -20.31 7.03 10.34
N LYS A 215 -20.00 7.42 9.11
CA LYS A 215 -18.78 6.97 8.42
C LYS A 215 -17.51 7.43 9.14
N ALA A 216 -17.48 8.66 9.65
CA ALA A 216 -16.35 9.15 10.43
C ALA A 216 -16.16 8.32 11.72
N ALA A 217 -17.26 7.94 12.38
CA ALA A 217 -17.21 7.04 13.53
C ALA A 217 -16.72 5.63 13.14
N GLU A 218 -17.21 5.06 12.04
CA GLU A 218 -16.76 3.75 11.52
C GLU A 218 -15.26 3.75 11.20
N ILE A 219 -14.77 4.76 10.48
CA ILE A 219 -13.34 4.91 10.16
C ILE A 219 -12.49 4.99 11.44
N ARG A 220 -12.97 5.67 12.48
CA ARG A 220 -12.23 5.73 13.76
C ARG A 220 -12.10 4.38 14.45
N THR A 221 -13.04 3.47 14.26
CA THR A 221 -12.99 2.17 14.93
C THR A 221 -11.72 1.40 14.57
N VAL A 222 -11.18 1.62 13.36
CA VAL A 222 -9.96 0.97 12.89
C VAL A 222 -8.68 1.73 13.25
N PHE A 223 -8.75 2.93 13.82
CA PHE A 223 -7.55 3.64 14.25
C PHE A 223 -6.96 3.03 15.53
N THR A 224 -5.63 3.05 15.60
CA THR A 224 -4.86 2.83 16.83
C THR A 224 -4.60 4.16 17.55
N GLY A 225 -3.93 4.13 18.71
CA GLY A 225 -3.25 5.33 19.19
C GLY A 225 -2.17 5.76 18.21
N LEU A 226 -2.25 7.03 17.79
CA LEU A 226 -1.35 7.66 16.84
C LEU A 226 -0.97 9.04 17.38
N TYR A 227 0.32 9.24 17.65
CA TYR A 227 0.80 10.40 18.38
C TYR A 227 1.84 11.16 17.55
N ALA A 228 1.66 12.47 17.50
CA ALA A 228 2.69 13.38 17.02
C ALA A 228 3.84 13.47 18.03
N LEU A 229 5.03 13.73 17.54
CA LEU A 229 6.22 13.98 18.35
C LEU A 229 6.67 15.44 18.25
N ASP A 230 5.75 16.36 17.94
CA ASP A 230 6.08 17.77 17.76
C ASP A 230 6.62 18.41 19.05
N LEU A 231 7.31 19.55 18.95
CA LEU A 231 7.87 20.27 20.11
C LEU A 231 6.77 21.04 20.87
N ASP A 232 5.80 20.30 21.41
CA ASP A 232 4.67 20.77 22.20
C ASP A 232 4.33 19.80 23.34
N GLU A 233 3.34 20.15 24.17
CA GLU A 233 2.94 19.35 25.33
C GLU A 233 2.50 17.92 24.97
N ASN A 234 1.84 17.73 23.82
CA ASN A 234 1.39 16.42 23.39
C ASN A 234 2.56 15.55 22.93
N GLY A 235 3.52 16.15 22.20
CA GLY A 235 4.74 15.48 21.81
C GLY A 235 5.61 15.10 23.01
N GLU A 236 5.74 15.97 24.03
CA GLU A 236 6.46 15.62 25.26
C GLU A 236 5.82 14.42 25.99
N LYS A 237 4.48 14.39 26.07
CA LYS A 237 3.74 13.24 26.61
C LYS A 237 4.01 11.97 25.81
N ALA A 238 3.96 12.05 24.49
CA ALA A 238 4.23 10.91 23.61
C ALA A 238 5.67 10.38 23.74
N VAL A 239 6.66 11.27 23.78
CA VAL A 239 8.06 10.91 24.03
C VAL A 239 8.20 10.20 25.38
N LYS A 240 7.62 10.76 26.45
CA LYS A 240 7.67 10.13 27.77
C LYS A 240 7.05 8.74 27.77
N MET A 241 5.85 8.57 27.19
CA MET A 241 5.20 7.25 27.08
C MET A 241 6.08 6.23 26.34
N ALA A 242 6.71 6.64 25.23
CA ALA A 242 7.59 5.78 24.45
C ALA A 242 8.86 5.39 25.21
N LEU A 243 9.44 6.30 25.98
CA LEU A 243 10.62 6.01 26.81
C LEU A 243 10.28 5.11 27.99
N ASP A 244 9.13 5.30 28.62
CA ASP A 244 8.72 4.49 29.76
C ASP A 244 8.43 3.03 29.32
N ALA A 245 7.76 2.83 28.19
CA ALA A 245 7.32 1.51 27.72
C ALA A 245 7.40 1.34 26.19
N PRO A 246 8.61 1.28 25.60
CA PRO A 246 8.80 1.26 24.14
C PRO A 246 8.20 0.03 23.46
N GLU A 247 8.11 -1.10 24.16
CA GLU A 247 7.54 -2.35 23.62
C GLU A 247 6.05 -2.23 23.25
N ARG A 248 5.37 -1.21 23.77
CA ARG A 248 3.97 -0.91 23.46
C ARG A 248 3.80 -0.14 22.15
N PHE A 249 4.89 0.30 21.53
CA PHE A 249 4.84 1.24 20.42
C PHE A 249 5.66 0.77 19.22
N VAL A 250 5.41 1.44 18.10
CA VAL A 250 6.21 1.41 16.89
C VAL A 250 6.52 2.86 16.52
N LEU A 251 7.78 3.17 16.26
CA LEU A 251 8.21 4.49 15.82
C LEU A 251 8.40 4.46 14.29
N LYS A 252 7.61 5.26 13.57
CA LYS A 252 7.55 5.21 12.10
C LYS A 252 8.08 6.51 11.47
N PRO A 253 9.02 6.44 10.52
CA PRO A 253 9.43 7.60 9.74
C PRO A 253 8.47 7.82 8.56
N GLN A 254 8.63 8.95 7.84
CA GLN A 254 7.91 9.20 6.58
C GLN A 254 8.57 8.44 5.42
N ARG A 255 8.46 7.11 5.44
CA ARG A 255 8.98 6.20 4.42
C ARG A 255 7.94 5.12 4.09
N GLU A 256 8.03 4.60 2.88
CA GLU A 256 7.21 3.50 2.35
C GLU A 256 8.11 2.31 1.98
N GLY A 257 7.51 1.14 1.72
CA GLY A 257 8.25 -0.04 1.23
C GLY A 257 8.73 -1.02 2.31
N GLY A 258 8.40 -0.77 3.59
CA GLY A 258 8.78 -1.62 4.72
C GLY A 258 10.24 -1.49 5.15
N GLY A 259 10.60 -2.02 6.32
CA GLY A 259 11.99 -2.04 6.82
C GLY A 259 12.47 -0.75 7.50
N ASN A 260 11.61 0.26 7.65
CA ASN A 260 12.00 1.58 8.14
C ASN A 260 11.58 1.88 9.59
N ASN A 261 10.74 1.04 10.20
CA ASN A 261 10.23 1.31 11.55
C ASN A 261 11.22 0.86 12.64
N LEU A 262 11.15 1.53 13.78
CA LEU A 262 11.91 1.17 14.98
C LEU A 262 10.98 0.59 16.05
N TYR A 263 11.50 -0.37 16.81
CA TYR A 263 10.77 -1.14 17.82
C TYR A 263 11.61 -1.28 19.09
N GLY A 264 10.95 -1.46 20.23
CA GLY A 264 11.63 -1.74 21.49
C GLY A 264 12.75 -0.74 21.76
N GLU A 265 13.96 -1.24 22.01
CA GLU A 265 15.04 -0.38 22.49
C GLU A 265 15.57 0.64 21.47
N ASP A 266 15.40 0.36 20.17
CA ASP A 266 15.74 1.31 19.11
C ASP A 266 14.88 2.57 19.18
N ILE A 267 13.65 2.48 19.70
CA ILE A 267 12.80 3.64 19.95
C ILE A 267 13.44 4.55 21.00
N ARG A 268 13.91 3.99 22.13
CA ARG A 268 14.54 4.78 23.18
C ARG A 268 15.81 5.44 22.67
N HIS A 269 16.68 4.68 22.01
CA HIS A 269 17.91 5.23 21.43
C HIS A 269 17.62 6.38 20.46
N LYS A 270 16.65 6.19 19.55
CA LYS A 270 16.31 7.24 18.59
C LYS A 270 15.74 8.48 19.28
N LEU A 271 14.74 8.32 20.16
CA LEU A 271 14.12 9.47 20.83
C LEU A 271 15.09 10.21 21.74
N MET A 272 15.97 9.52 22.46
CA MET A 272 17.01 10.19 23.26
C MET A 272 17.99 10.98 22.39
N SER A 273 18.33 10.48 21.20
CA SER A 273 19.24 11.19 20.29
C SER A 273 18.67 12.49 19.71
N CYS A 274 17.34 12.59 19.56
CA CYS A 274 16.68 13.74 18.93
C CYS A 274 15.65 14.44 19.83
N MET A 275 15.65 14.19 21.14
CA MET A 275 14.63 14.66 22.09
C MET A 275 14.36 16.16 22.01
N ASN A 276 15.41 16.97 21.91
CA ASN A 276 15.31 18.44 21.87
C ASN A 276 15.44 19.00 20.44
N SER A 277 15.44 18.13 19.42
CA SER A 277 15.62 18.50 18.01
C SER A 277 14.28 18.49 17.28
N LYS A 278 14.09 19.41 16.33
CA LYS A 278 12.95 19.35 15.39
C LYS A 278 12.91 18.07 14.57
N GLU A 279 14.01 17.33 14.50
CA GLU A 279 14.07 16.03 13.82
C GLU A 279 13.03 15.03 14.35
N ARG A 280 12.68 15.07 15.64
CA ARG A 280 11.69 14.13 16.19
C ARG A 280 10.31 14.26 15.53
N SER A 281 9.95 15.43 14.98
CA SER A 281 8.72 15.65 14.20
C SER A 281 8.67 14.89 12.87
N ALA A 282 9.80 14.37 12.37
CA ALA A 282 9.82 13.53 11.18
C ALA A 282 9.25 12.12 11.44
N TRP A 283 9.04 11.77 12.71
CA TRP A 283 8.53 10.48 13.16
C TRP A 283 7.11 10.62 13.72
N ILE A 284 6.38 9.52 13.70
CA ILE A 284 5.16 9.35 14.48
C ILE A 284 5.34 8.17 15.44
N LEU A 285 4.68 8.24 16.58
CA LEU A 285 4.55 7.11 17.50
C LEU A 285 3.18 6.46 17.28
N MET A 286 3.14 5.14 17.20
CA MET A 286 1.92 4.37 16.99
C MET A 286 1.83 3.25 18.03
N ASP A 287 0.65 3.01 18.59
CA ASP A 287 0.42 1.82 19.42
C ASP A 287 0.71 0.56 18.61
N LYS A 288 1.49 -0.37 19.19
CA LYS A 288 1.79 -1.65 18.59
C LYS A 288 0.54 -2.54 18.65
N ILE A 289 0.09 -2.99 17.49
CA ILE A 289 -1.04 -3.92 17.36
C ILE A 289 -0.55 -5.33 17.74
N ASN A 290 -1.34 -6.06 18.54
CA ASN A 290 -1.00 -7.40 19.00
C ASN A 290 -1.94 -8.43 18.32
N PRO A 291 -1.56 -8.97 17.16
CA PRO A 291 -2.35 -9.98 16.46
C PRO A 291 -2.33 -11.35 17.13
N PRO A 292 -3.37 -12.17 16.92
CA PRO A 292 -3.37 -13.53 17.39
C PRO A 292 -2.25 -14.31 16.71
N VAL A 293 -1.55 -15.13 17.51
CA VAL A 293 -0.53 -16.04 17.01
C VAL A 293 -1.21 -17.30 16.50
N GLN A 294 -0.81 -17.75 15.31
CA GLN A 294 -1.25 -19.00 14.72
C GLN A 294 -0.04 -19.81 14.24
N GLN A 295 -0.22 -21.11 14.03
CA GLN A 295 0.83 -21.97 13.47
C GLN A 295 0.62 -22.16 11.98
N ASN A 296 1.67 -21.95 11.18
CA ASN A 296 1.62 -22.17 9.74
C ASN A 296 3.00 -22.60 9.18
N TYR A 297 3.02 -23.10 7.96
CA TYR A 297 4.23 -23.40 7.21
C TYR A 297 4.65 -22.19 6.37
N LEU A 298 5.94 -21.83 6.39
CA LEU A 298 6.48 -20.77 5.54
C LEU A 298 7.31 -21.40 4.43
N ILE A 299 6.72 -21.55 3.24
CA ILE A 299 7.43 -22.11 2.09
C ILE A 299 8.27 -21.03 1.42
N ARG A 300 9.58 -21.24 1.38
CA ARG A 300 10.55 -20.32 0.77
C ARG A 300 11.43 -21.05 -0.24
N PRO A 301 11.82 -20.38 -1.34
CA PRO A 301 12.78 -20.94 -2.28
C PRO A 301 14.13 -21.18 -1.59
N ASN A 302 14.87 -22.18 -2.07
CA ASN A 302 16.22 -22.50 -1.60
C ASN A 302 16.34 -22.82 -0.10
N GLN A 303 15.23 -23.21 0.55
CA GLN A 303 15.25 -23.80 1.89
C GLN A 303 15.12 -25.33 1.79
N ASP A 304 15.73 -26.04 2.74
CA ASP A 304 15.62 -27.49 2.83
C ASP A 304 14.19 -27.94 3.20
N PHE A 305 13.91 -29.24 2.98
CA PHE A 305 12.61 -29.82 3.31
C PHE A 305 12.24 -29.62 4.77
N LYS A 306 13.21 -29.76 5.70
CA LYS A 306 12.95 -29.65 7.14
C LYS A 306 12.44 -28.26 7.49
N LYS A 307 13.08 -27.20 7.01
CA LYS A 307 12.64 -25.81 7.24
C LYS A 307 11.27 -25.54 6.61
N ASN A 308 11.05 -25.95 5.37
CA ASN A 308 9.76 -25.75 4.70
C ASN A 308 8.62 -26.61 5.28
N SER A 309 8.93 -27.70 6.01
CA SER A 309 7.95 -28.57 6.67
C SER A 309 7.86 -28.35 8.20
N THR A 310 8.53 -27.33 8.73
CA THR A 310 8.43 -26.94 10.14
C THR A 310 7.26 -25.98 10.32
N LEU A 311 6.44 -26.22 11.35
CA LEU A 311 5.43 -25.26 11.79
C LEU A 311 6.10 -24.12 12.56
N TYR A 312 5.69 -22.91 12.25
CA TYR A 312 6.16 -21.71 12.94
C TYR A 312 5.00 -20.92 13.49
N ASP A 313 5.26 -20.22 14.60
CA ASP A 313 4.36 -19.22 15.13
C ASP A 313 4.42 -17.97 14.24
N VAL A 314 3.27 -17.62 13.67
CA VAL A 314 3.11 -16.54 12.71
C VAL A 314 1.98 -15.60 13.07
N VAL A 315 2.05 -14.41 12.47
CA VAL A 315 1.00 -13.39 12.50
C VAL A 315 0.75 -12.91 11.08
N SER A 316 -0.49 -12.53 10.82
CA SER A 316 -0.93 -12.18 9.46
C SER A 316 -1.55 -10.80 9.40
N GLU A 317 -1.21 -10.10 8.32
CA GLU A 317 -1.64 -8.75 7.99
C GLU A 317 -2.50 -8.79 6.73
N LEU A 318 -3.69 -8.19 6.80
CA LEU A 318 -4.67 -8.15 5.72
C LEU A 318 -4.62 -6.80 5.02
N GLY A 319 -4.27 -6.78 3.73
CA GLY A 319 -4.40 -5.63 2.86
C GLY A 319 -5.69 -5.69 2.05
N ILE A 320 -6.46 -4.60 2.03
CA ILE A 320 -7.67 -4.46 1.22
C ILE A 320 -7.41 -3.44 0.11
N PHE A 321 -7.57 -3.86 -1.14
CA PHE A 321 -7.38 -3.00 -2.30
C PHE A 321 -8.65 -2.19 -2.59
N GLY A 322 -8.46 -0.89 -2.78
CA GLY A 322 -9.49 0.04 -3.21
C GLY A 322 -9.07 0.79 -4.48
N THR A 323 -10.03 1.07 -5.35
CA THR A 323 -9.86 1.96 -6.50
C THR A 323 -10.71 3.20 -6.32
N ILE A 324 -10.15 4.36 -6.62
CA ILE A 324 -10.88 5.61 -6.68
C ILE A 324 -10.46 6.41 -7.91
N LEU A 325 -11.41 6.85 -8.72
CA LEU A 325 -11.17 7.72 -9.88
C LEU A 325 -12.08 8.93 -9.73
N CYS A 326 -11.49 10.12 -9.71
CA CYS A 326 -12.24 11.37 -9.62
C CYS A 326 -11.98 12.25 -10.83
N ASP A 327 -12.94 13.10 -11.18
CA ASP A 327 -12.76 14.29 -12.02
C ASP A 327 -13.19 15.52 -11.22
N GLY A 328 -12.20 16.25 -10.69
CA GLY A 328 -12.45 17.28 -9.67
C GLY A 328 -13.12 16.66 -8.44
N ASP A 329 -14.27 17.21 -8.04
CA ASP A 329 -15.05 16.73 -6.90
C ASP A 329 -15.97 15.54 -7.24
N ASN A 330 -16.08 15.17 -8.53
CA ASN A 330 -16.95 14.08 -8.95
C ASN A 330 -16.24 12.73 -8.83
N ILE A 331 -16.80 11.81 -8.04
CA ILE A 331 -16.30 10.44 -7.90
C ILE A 331 -16.91 9.58 -9.00
N ILE A 332 -16.06 9.07 -9.89
CA ILE A 332 -16.45 8.21 -11.03
C ILE A 332 -16.36 6.73 -10.65
N ILE A 333 -15.33 6.36 -9.88
CA ILE A 333 -15.13 5.02 -9.33
C ILE A 333 -14.80 5.15 -7.85
N ASN A 334 -15.37 4.29 -7.02
CA ASN A 334 -14.98 4.09 -5.62
C ASN A 334 -15.37 2.67 -5.20
N GLU A 335 -14.45 1.72 -5.36
CA GLU A 335 -14.75 0.29 -5.25
C GLU A 335 -13.66 -0.45 -4.46
N GLN A 336 -14.07 -1.44 -3.65
CA GLN A 336 -13.17 -2.45 -3.11
C GLN A 336 -13.05 -3.57 -4.15
N VAL A 337 -11.82 -3.95 -4.52
CA VAL A 337 -11.58 -4.82 -5.68
C VAL A 337 -10.92 -6.16 -5.35
N GLY A 338 -10.37 -6.29 -4.15
CA GLY A 338 -9.75 -7.51 -3.70
C GLY A 338 -8.95 -7.32 -2.43
N HIS A 339 -8.10 -8.28 -2.14
CA HIS A 339 -7.30 -8.30 -0.92
C HIS A 339 -5.91 -8.88 -1.18
N MET A 340 -5.02 -8.73 -0.23
CA MET A 340 -3.75 -9.44 -0.12
C MET A 340 -3.58 -9.80 1.35
N MET A 341 -3.01 -10.96 1.63
CA MET A 341 -2.65 -11.33 2.99
C MET A 341 -1.17 -11.63 3.02
N ARG A 342 -0.50 -11.14 4.06
CA ARG A 342 0.92 -11.36 4.28
C ARG A 342 1.10 -11.95 5.65
N THR A 343 1.91 -12.99 5.74
CA THR A 343 2.16 -13.71 6.99
C THR A 343 3.65 -13.69 7.30
N LYS A 344 4.00 -13.45 8.56
CA LYS A 344 5.40 -13.36 9.03
C LYS A 344 5.56 -14.09 10.36
N LEU A 345 6.79 -14.45 10.69
CA LEU A 345 7.11 -14.99 12.02
C LEU A 345 6.77 -13.97 13.11
N THR A 346 6.30 -14.44 14.26
CA THR A 346 6.07 -13.60 15.45
C THR A 346 7.33 -12.86 15.91
N SER A 347 8.50 -13.47 15.75
CA SER A 347 9.80 -12.89 16.08
C SER A 347 10.25 -11.77 15.14
N CYS A 348 9.59 -11.58 13.99
CA CYS A 348 9.95 -10.58 13.01
C CYS A 348 9.13 -9.30 13.21
N ASN A 349 9.81 -8.24 13.64
CA ASN A 349 9.20 -6.91 13.78
C ASN A 349 8.72 -6.37 12.41
N GLU A 350 9.53 -6.50 11.37
CA GLU A 350 9.20 -6.09 10.00
C GLU A 350 8.62 -7.24 9.17
N GLY A 351 7.59 -6.93 8.37
CA GLY A 351 6.84 -7.95 7.62
C GLY A 351 7.09 -8.01 6.13
N GLY A 352 7.91 -7.10 5.55
CA GLY A 352 8.08 -6.99 4.10
C GLY A 352 8.34 -8.35 3.42
N VAL A 353 7.51 -8.72 2.43
CA VAL A 353 7.78 -9.91 1.59
C VAL A 353 9.10 -9.70 0.83
N HIS A 354 9.29 -8.49 0.29
CA HIS A 354 10.53 -8.10 -0.40
C HIS A 354 11.76 -8.09 0.51
N ALA A 355 11.58 -7.74 1.78
CA ALA A 355 12.63 -7.80 2.79
C ALA A 355 12.97 -9.24 3.24
N GLY A 356 12.29 -10.26 2.68
CA GLY A 356 12.50 -11.66 3.02
C GLY A 356 11.87 -12.08 4.35
N ASN A 357 11.14 -11.21 5.04
CA ASN A 357 10.60 -11.49 6.38
C ASN A 357 9.18 -12.05 6.35
N GLY A 358 8.39 -11.69 5.33
CA GLY A 358 7.02 -12.21 5.12
C GLY A 358 6.88 -13.17 3.93
N VAL A 359 5.79 -13.92 3.91
CA VAL A 359 5.30 -14.72 2.78
C VAL A 359 3.88 -14.26 2.39
N LEU A 360 3.48 -14.52 1.14
CA LEU A 360 2.11 -14.29 0.69
C LEU A 360 1.19 -15.38 1.22
N ASP A 361 -0.02 -15.00 1.60
CA ASP A 361 -1.02 -15.86 2.23
C ASP A 361 -2.42 -15.58 1.66
N SER A 362 -3.45 -16.28 2.13
CA SER A 362 -4.85 -15.99 1.83
C SER A 362 -5.72 -16.15 3.09
N PRO A 363 -6.77 -15.33 3.26
CA PRO A 363 -7.67 -15.48 4.39
C PRO A 363 -8.48 -16.77 4.31
N PHE A 364 -8.68 -17.39 5.47
CA PHE A 364 -9.62 -18.48 5.69
C PHE A 364 -10.72 -17.98 6.62
N LEU A 365 -11.96 -17.85 6.11
CA LEU A 365 -13.07 -17.28 6.88
C LEU A 365 -13.65 -18.31 7.85
N ILE A 366 -13.64 -18.01 9.15
CA ILE A 366 -14.06 -18.94 10.20
C ILE A 366 -15.54 -18.85 10.56
N ASP A 367 -16.16 -17.68 10.40
CA ASP A 367 -17.58 -17.45 10.74
C ASP A 367 -18.55 -17.96 9.65
N ASP A 368 -18.05 -18.17 8.44
CA ASP A 368 -18.80 -18.71 7.29
C ASP A 368 -18.80 -20.25 7.25
N TYR A 369 -18.24 -20.90 8.27
CA TYR A 369 -18.25 -22.35 8.39
C TYR A 369 -19.67 -22.83 8.76
N PRO A 370 -20.31 -23.74 8.01
CA PRO A 370 -21.59 -24.29 8.41
C PRO A 370 -21.45 -24.97 9.77
N LYS A 371 -22.12 -24.45 10.80
CA LYS A 371 -22.07 -24.96 12.18
C LYS A 371 -22.51 -26.43 12.36
N ASN A 372 -22.94 -27.09 11.29
CA ASN A 372 -23.48 -28.45 11.29
C ASN A 372 -22.49 -29.52 10.82
N ILE A 373 -21.20 -29.21 10.68
CA ILE A 373 -20.15 -30.18 10.33
C ILE A 373 -18.94 -29.99 11.25
N MET A 374 -19.12 -30.24 12.55
CA MET A 374 -18.04 -30.55 13.49
C MET A 374 -18.33 -31.87 14.17
#